data_AF-A0A8T1SKN2-F1
#
_entry.id   AF-A0A8T1SKN2-F1
#
_cell.length_a   1.000
_cell.length_b   1.000
_cell.length_c   1.000
_cell.angle_alpha   90.00
_cell.angle_beta   90.00
_cell.angle_gamma   90.00
#
_symmetry.space_group_name_H-M   'P 1'
#
loop_
_entity.id
_entity.type
_entity.pdbx_description
1 polymer ?
#
loop_
_entity_poly.entity_id
_entity_poly.type
_entity_poly.pdbx_seq_one_letter_code
_entity_poly.pdbx_strand_id
1 'polypeptide(L)' 'ELLGCEVEGCSLPLGMENGEIKNAQVTASSYKKSWYSSWEPSLARLNQQGRLNAWQAKSNNNQQWLQIDL' A
#
# COMPACT_ATOMS: atom_id res chain seq x y z
N GLU A 1 -11.47 14.69 -18.58
CA GLU A 1 -10.01 14.47 -18.48
C GLU A 1 -9.45 14.13 -19.84
N LEU A 2 -8.18 14.45 -20.11
CA LEU A 2 -7.46 14.00 -21.31
C LEU A 2 -6.67 12.74 -20.95
N LEU A 3 -6.79 11.70 -21.77
CA LEU A 3 -6.05 10.45 -21.59
C LEU A 3 -4.87 10.45 -22.56
N GLY A 4 -3.66 10.35 -22.04
CA GLY A 4 -2.42 10.32 -22.80
C GLY A 4 -1.33 9.57 -22.04
N CYS A 5 -0.18 9.40 -22.67
CA CYS A 5 1.00 8.79 -22.07
C CYS A 5 2.18 9.77 -22.09
N GLU A 6 3.08 9.65 -21.11
CA GLU A 6 4.35 10.36 -21.14
C GLU A 6 5.25 9.82 -22.25
N VAL A 7 6.06 10.70 -22.83
CA VAL A 7 6.98 10.37 -23.93
C VAL A 7 7.98 9.28 -23.53
N GLU A 8 8.38 9.24 -22.26
CA GLU A 8 9.32 8.24 -21.73
C GLU A 8 8.63 7.01 -21.11
N GLY A 9 7.30 6.89 -21.19
CA GLY A 9 6.57 5.66 -20.85
C GLY A 9 6.61 5.21 -19.38
N CYS A 10 7.10 6.03 -18.45
CA CYS A 10 7.35 5.63 -17.06
C CYS A 10 6.12 5.71 -16.12
N SER A 11 4.95 6.16 -16.59
CA SER A 11 3.77 6.40 -15.72
C SER A 11 2.83 5.20 -15.59
N LEU A 12 3.29 3.99 -15.90
CA LEU A 12 2.46 2.78 -15.82
C LEU A 12 2.33 2.27 -14.37
N PRO A 13 1.16 1.73 -13.99
CA PRO A 13 0.99 1.13 -12.67
C PRO A 13 1.91 -0.10 -12.52
N LEU A 14 2.70 -0.13 -11.45
CA LEU A 14 3.64 -1.22 -11.16
C LEU A 14 3.00 -2.42 -10.45
N GLY A 15 1.68 -2.42 -10.27
CA GLY A 15 0.97 -3.57 -9.71
C GLY A 15 0.53 -3.47 -8.24
N MET A 16 0.60 -2.28 -7.64
CA MET A 16 0.14 -2.08 -6.25
C MET A 16 -1.37 -2.25 -6.11
N GLU A 17 -2.16 -1.68 -7.03
CA GLU A 17 -3.63 -1.73 -6.97
C GLU A 17 -4.20 -3.08 -7.43
N ASN A 18 -3.68 -3.62 -8.53
CA ASN A 18 -4.22 -4.82 -9.18
C ASN A 18 -3.79 -6.15 -8.51
N GLY A 19 -2.87 -6.11 -7.54
CA GLY A 19 -2.41 -7.31 -6.83
C GLY A 19 -1.18 -8.01 -7.39
N GLU A 20 -0.56 -7.50 -8.46
CA GLU A 20 0.66 -8.10 -9.03
C GLU A 20 1.84 -8.05 -8.06
N ILE A 21 1.99 -6.95 -7.32
CA ILE A 21 2.89 -6.91 -6.16
C ILE A 21 2.25 -7.74 -5.05
N LYS A 22 2.92 -8.82 -4.63
CA LYS A 22 2.37 -9.77 -3.65
C LYS A 22 2.35 -9.17 -2.25
N ASN A 23 1.44 -9.64 -1.40
CA ASN A 23 1.36 -9.18 0.00
C ASN A 23 2.68 -9.39 0.77
N ALA A 24 3.43 -10.45 0.46
CA ALA A 24 4.73 -10.73 1.08
C ALA A 24 5.81 -9.70 0.73
N GLN A 25 5.64 -8.99 -0.39
CA GLN A 25 6.53 -7.91 -0.83
C GLN A 25 6.23 -6.58 -0.15
N VAL A 26 5.10 -6.45 0.56
CA VAL A 26 4.69 -5.22 1.23
C VAL A 26 4.91 -5.38 2.74
N THR A 27 5.91 -4.66 3.26
CA THR A 27 6.30 -4.69 4.68
C THR A 27 6.28 -3.29 5.27
N ALA A 28 6.33 -3.18 6.59
CA ALA A 28 6.37 -1.88 7.26
C ALA A 28 7.13 -1.97 8.57
N SER A 29 7.60 -0.82 9.03
CA SER A 29 8.13 -0.61 10.39
C SER A 29 7.25 -1.18 11.50
N SER A 30 5.93 -0.93 11.41
CA SER A 30 4.93 -1.43 12.34
C SER A 30 3.55 -1.38 11.71
N TYR A 31 2.58 -2.01 12.36
CA TYR A 31 1.18 -1.87 12.01
C TYR A 31 0.28 -1.94 13.25
N LYS A 32 -0.84 -1.23 13.20
CA LYS A 32 -1.82 -1.22 14.28
C LYS A 32 -2.64 -2.50 14.23
N LYS A 33 -2.61 -3.25 15.32
CA LYS A 33 -3.40 -4.47 15.51
C LYS A 33 -4.15 -4.41 16.83
N SER A 34 -5.43 -4.73 16.76
CA SER A 34 -6.38 -4.89 17.87
C SER A 34 -7.07 -6.24 17.74
N TRP A 35 -7.88 -6.63 18.72
CA TRP A 35 -8.63 -7.89 18.72
C TRP A 35 -9.63 -8.01 17.55
N TYR A 36 -10.12 -6.89 17.03
CA TYR A 36 -11.13 -6.83 15.95
C TYR A 36 -10.59 -6.24 14.63
N SER A 37 -9.43 -5.59 14.64
CA SER A 37 -8.90 -4.91 13.45
C SER A 37 -7.38 -5.03 13.33
N SER A 38 -6.92 -5.33 12.12
CA SER A 38 -5.50 -5.42 11.76
C SER A 38 -5.26 -4.56 10.53
N TRP A 39 -4.46 -3.51 10.67
CA TRP A 39 -4.14 -2.54 9.60
C TRP A 39 -2.82 -2.91 8.91
N GLU A 40 -2.74 -4.14 8.40
CA GLU A 40 -1.51 -4.75 7.89
C GLU A 40 -0.93 -3.97 6.69
N PRO A 41 0.39 -4.02 6.46
CA PRO A 41 1.03 -3.33 5.35
C PRO A 41 0.46 -3.70 3.98
N SER A 42 0.04 -4.96 3.80
CA SER A 42 -0.54 -5.45 2.55
C SER A 42 -1.88 -4.80 2.16
N LEU A 43 -2.51 -4.06 3.08
CA LEU A 43 -3.71 -3.28 2.82
C LEU A 43 -3.41 -1.90 2.21
N ALA A 44 -2.14 -1.51 2.06
CA ALA A 44 -1.71 -0.24 1.48
C ALA A 44 -1.86 -0.20 -0.05
N ARG A 45 -3.05 -0.53 -0.57
CA ARG A 45 -3.34 -0.54 -2.01
C ARG A 45 -4.32 0.56 -2.37
N LEU A 46 -4.08 1.20 -3.50
CA LEU A 46 -5.00 2.21 -4.03
C LEU A 46 -6.36 1.57 -4.33
N ASN A 47 -7.44 2.33 -4.15
CA ASN A 47 -8.83 1.90 -4.40
C ASN A 47 -9.27 0.62 -3.68
N GLN A 48 -8.55 0.21 -2.63
CA GLN A 48 -8.94 -0.94 -1.84
C GLN A 48 -10.26 -0.66 -1.10
N GLN A 49 -11.21 -1.58 -1.23
CA GLN A 49 -12.52 -1.50 -0.60
C GLN A 49 -12.61 -2.36 0.67
N GLY A 50 -13.62 -2.10 1.48
CA GLY A 50 -13.90 -2.83 2.72
C GLY A 50 -13.60 -2.02 3.98
N ARG A 51 -13.88 -2.62 5.15
CA ARG A 51 -13.75 -1.95 6.45
C ARG A 51 -12.29 -1.71 6.88
N LEU A 52 -11.39 -2.60 6.46
CA LEU A 52 -9.94 -2.51 6.68
C LEU A 52 -9.28 -2.49 5.31
N ASN A 53 -8.95 -1.30 4.85
CA ASN A 53 -8.57 -1.04 3.46
C ASN A 53 -7.36 -0.11 3.32
N ALA A 54 -6.58 0.01 4.39
CA ALA A 54 -5.38 0.81 4.42
C ALA A 54 -4.36 0.19 5.39
N TRP A 55 -3.11 0.62 5.27
CA TRP A 55 -2.12 0.40 6.31
C TRP A 55 -2.16 1.55 7.33
N GLN A 56 -1.98 1.20 8.61
CA GLN A 56 -1.79 2.17 9.67
C GLN A 56 -0.66 1.70 10.57
N ALA A 57 0.34 2.56 10.80
CA ALA A 57 1.40 2.28 11.76
C ALA A 57 0.88 2.13 13.20
N LYS A 58 1.59 1.40 14.04
CA LYS A 58 1.23 1.23 15.46
C LYS A 58 1.36 2.55 16.24
N SER A 59 2.41 3.31 15.95
CA SER A 59 2.71 4.61 16.58
C SER A 59 2.66 5.71 15.53
N ASN A 60 2.00 6.83 15.84
CA ASN A 60 1.94 7.99 14.93
C ASN A 60 3.14 8.90 15.18
N ASN A 61 4.28 8.61 14.55
CA ASN A 61 5.49 9.44 14.61
C ASN A 61 6.21 9.46 13.25
N ASN A 62 7.25 10.28 13.16
CA ASN A 62 7.97 10.53 11.90
C ASN A 62 9.02 9.45 11.57
N GLN A 63 9.01 8.31 12.26
CA GLN A 63 9.99 7.23 12.09
C GLN A 63 9.37 5.98 11.44
N GLN A 64 8.07 6.02 11.14
CA GLN A 64 7.38 4.90 10.51
C GLN A 64 7.61 4.91 8.99
N TRP A 65 7.77 3.73 8.43
CA TRP A 65 7.94 3.50 7.01
C TRP A 65 7.10 2.32 6.53
N LEU A 66 6.76 2.36 5.23
CA LEU A 66 6.15 1.30 4.44
C LEU A 66 7.14 0.97 3.31
N GLN A 67 7.51 -0.29 3.17
CA GLN A 67 8.50 -0.78 2.22
C GLN A 67 7.85 -1.75 1.25
N ILE A 68 8.24 -1.62 -0.02
CA ILE A 68 7.82 -2.49 -1.11
C ILE A 68 9.09 -3.11 -1.70
N ASP A 69 9.16 -4.43 -1.70
CA ASP A 69 10.24 -5.21 -2.32
C ASP A 69 9.85 -5.56 -3.77
N LEU A 70 10.50 -4.95 -4.76
CA LEU A 70 10.17 -5.09 -6.18
C LEU A 70 11.12 -6.07 -6.90
#